data_AF-H6NQ93-F1
#
_entry.id   AF-H6NQ93-F1
#
_cell.length_a   1.000
_cell.length_b   1.000
_cell.length_c   1.000
_cell.angle_alpha   90.00
_cell.angle_beta   90.00
_cell.angle_gamma   90.00
#
_symmetry.space_group_name_H-M   'P 1'
#
loop_
_entity.id
_entity.type
_entity.pdbx_description
1 polymer ?
#
loop_
_entity_poly.entity_id
_entity_poly.type
_entity_poly.pdbx_seq_one_letter_code
_entity_poly.pdbx_strand_id
1 'polypeptide(L)'
;MMCVRTSSRAIRLANTAPWWPPASLGFEDAVRTVRARGQFMDQAVPSGEGAMAAVLGAGREALQTLCIEISAGGNPVELANLNCPGQIVVSGSAAGVAALAERAKEAGAKRVIPLEVSGPFHSSLMKPASAKLAEVLEGLAMQDASVPVVANVNAGPLTEPGAIREALVEQVHSSVLWEDSVAWLLAQGVDTFIEFGSGSVLAGLIKKIDRSVTVISINSLEALDKYGQETPA
;
A
#
# COMPACT_ATOMS: atom_id res chain seq x y z
N MET A 1 4.59 -1.60 7.23
CA MET A 1 5.60 -0.54 6.99
C MET A 1 6.87 -1.26 6.58
N MET A 2 7.45 -0.91 5.45
CA MET A 2 8.63 -1.57 4.90
C MET A 2 9.87 -0.74 5.21
N CYS A 3 10.93 -1.37 5.72
CA CYS A 3 12.22 -0.70 5.90
C CYS A 3 13.11 -1.05 4.72
N VAL A 4 13.74 -0.05 4.11
CA VAL A 4 14.51 -0.20 2.88
C VAL A 4 15.95 0.18 3.13
N ARG A 5 16.90 -0.67 2.73
CA ARG A 5 18.34 -0.42 2.86
C ARG A 5 18.94 -0.26 1.46
N THR A 6 19.60 0.86 1.18
CA THR A 6 20.40 1.06 -0.04
C THR A 6 21.85 0.65 0.22
N SER A 7 22.43 -0.14 -0.68
CA SER A 7 23.79 -0.67 -0.57
C SER A 7 24.82 0.25 -1.26
N SER A 8 25.00 1.50 -0.81
CA SER A 8 26.19 2.30 -1.21
C SER A 8 26.40 3.59 -0.41
N ARG A 9 26.26 3.50 0.93
CA ARG A 9 27.06 4.23 1.93
C ARG A 9 26.58 3.75 3.30
N ALA A 10 27.48 3.12 4.03
CA ALA A 10 27.25 2.74 5.41
C ALA A 10 26.70 3.94 6.19
N ILE A 11 25.49 3.82 6.74
CA ILE A 11 25.11 4.56 7.93
C ILE A 11 25.99 3.93 9.04
N ARG A 12 27.20 4.46 9.19
CA ARG A 12 28.11 4.11 10.29
C ARG A 12 27.48 4.61 11.59
N LEU A 13 27.23 3.69 12.51
CA LEU A 13 26.75 3.95 13.85
C LEU A 13 27.95 4.25 14.76
N ALA A 14 27.99 5.44 15.36
CA ALA A 14 28.86 5.77 16.48
C ALA A 14 27.99 6.03 17.71
N ASN A 15 28.31 5.30 18.79
CA ASN A 15 27.74 5.29 20.14
C ASN A 15 27.01 6.56 20.60
N THR A 16 25.68 6.50 20.70
CA THR A 16 24.82 6.96 21.83
C THR A 16 23.37 6.60 21.47
N ALA A 17 22.64 5.86 22.32
CA ALA A 17 21.28 5.35 22.03
C ALA A 17 20.28 6.47 21.65
N PRO A 18 19.61 6.41 20.47
CA PRO A 18 18.25 5.88 20.29
C PRO A 18 18.04 5.23 18.89
N TRP A 19 17.76 3.93 18.81
CA TRP A 19 17.90 3.12 17.59
C TRP A 19 16.75 3.23 16.57
N TRP A 20 15.72 4.03 16.84
CA TRP A 20 14.62 4.26 15.90
C TRP A 20 14.68 5.71 15.41
N PRO A 21 14.79 5.95 14.09
CA PRO A 21 14.63 7.30 13.55
C PRO A 21 13.29 7.87 14.02
N PRO A 22 13.20 9.14 14.46
CA PRO A 22 11.93 9.70 14.91
C PRO A 22 10.87 9.49 13.83
N ALA A 23 9.85 8.70 14.15
CA ALA A 23 8.73 8.49 13.24
C ALA A 23 8.03 9.85 13.03
N SER A 24 7.55 10.10 11.81
CA SER A 24 6.82 11.34 11.52
C SER A 24 5.58 11.53 12.40
N LEU A 25 5.01 10.42 12.92
CA LEU A 25 3.89 10.38 13.84
C LEU A 25 4.24 9.57 15.10
N GLY A 26 3.80 10.03 16.27
CA GLY A 26 3.96 9.30 17.53
C GLY A 26 3.24 7.94 17.52
N PHE A 27 3.78 6.95 18.23
CA PHE A 27 3.25 5.57 18.19
C PHE A 27 1.79 5.48 18.66
N GLU A 28 1.46 6.09 19.80
CA GLU A 28 0.09 6.06 20.32
C GLU A 28 -0.91 6.73 19.36
N ASP A 29 -0.51 7.86 18.78
CA ASP A 29 -1.32 8.57 17.79
C ASP A 29 -1.47 7.77 16.50
N ALA A 30 -0.42 7.07 16.06
CA ALA A 30 -0.49 6.15 14.93
C ALA A 30 -1.50 5.02 15.19
N VAL A 31 -1.47 4.40 16.39
CA VAL A 31 -2.43 3.34 16.77
C VAL A 31 -3.87 3.87 16.78
N ARG A 32 -4.10 5.06 17.37
CA ARG A 32 -5.42 5.71 17.38
C ARG A 32 -5.89 6.02 15.96
N THR A 33 -5.00 6.52 15.12
CA THR A 33 -5.26 6.87 13.72
C THR A 33 -5.65 5.65 12.90
N VAL A 34 -4.92 4.53 12.98
CA VAL A 34 -5.26 3.32 12.21
C VAL A 34 -6.57 2.70 12.68
N ARG A 35 -6.89 2.78 13.98
CA ARG A 35 -8.20 2.36 14.51
C ARG A 35 -9.32 3.22 13.92
N ALA A 36 -9.19 4.54 13.99
CA ALA A 36 -10.19 5.47 13.45
C ALA A 36 -10.36 5.26 11.93
N ARG A 37 -9.26 5.13 11.19
CA ARG A 37 -9.25 4.81 9.75
C ARG A 37 -10.06 3.53 9.46
N GLY A 38 -9.80 2.44 10.18
CA GLY A 38 -10.53 1.19 10.02
C GLY A 38 -12.03 1.35 10.24
N GLN A 39 -12.43 2.05 11.31
CA GLN A 39 -13.84 2.32 11.61
C GLN A 39 -14.51 3.18 10.54
N PHE A 40 -13.85 4.22 10.06
CA PHE A 40 -14.42 5.11 9.04
C PHE A 40 -14.57 4.41 7.70
N MET A 41 -13.59 3.58 7.31
CA MET A 41 -13.65 2.81 6.06
C MET A 41 -14.76 1.76 6.10
N ASP A 42 -14.93 1.07 7.24
CA ASP A 42 -16.00 0.09 7.44
C ASP A 42 -17.41 0.73 7.38
N GLN A 43 -17.54 1.98 7.84
CA GLN A 43 -18.81 2.71 7.86
C GLN A 43 -19.08 3.52 6.57
N ALA A 44 -18.13 3.60 5.63
CA ALA A 44 -18.23 4.50 4.49
C ALA A 44 -19.25 4.05 3.45
N VAL A 45 -19.43 2.74 3.30
CA VAL A 45 -20.35 2.13 2.34
C VAL A 45 -21.18 1.07 3.07
N PRO A 46 -22.51 1.02 2.89
CA PRO A 46 -23.32 -0.01 3.51
C PRO A 46 -22.86 -1.43 3.13
N SER A 47 -22.99 -2.36 4.08
CA SER A 47 -22.59 -3.75 3.89
C SER A 47 -23.24 -4.36 2.64
N GLY A 48 -22.43 -4.95 1.77
CA GLY A 48 -22.87 -5.59 0.53
C GLY A 48 -22.98 -4.68 -0.69
N GLU A 49 -22.86 -3.35 -0.54
CA GLU A 49 -22.90 -2.42 -1.67
C GLU A 49 -21.55 -2.21 -2.34
N GLY A 50 -20.44 -2.54 -1.66
CA GLY A 50 -19.08 -2.49 -2.18
C GLY A 50 -18.42 -3.86 -2.25
N ALA A 51 -17.44 -3.99 -3.14
CA ALA A 51 -16.66 -5.21 -3.31
C ALA A 51 -15.23 -4.92 -3.78
N MET A 52 -14.38 -5.94 -3.69
CA MET A 52 -13.05 -5.94 -4.29
C MET A 52 -12.77 -7.30 -4.96
N ALA A 53 -11.95 -7.31 -6.00
CA ALA A 53 -11.50 -8.53 -6.65
C ALA A 53 -10.05 -8.43 -7.12
N ALA A 54 -9.28 -9.50 -6.95
CA ALA A 54 -7.95 -9.64 -7.54
C ALA A 54 -8.06 -10.15 -8.98
N VAL A 55 -7.54 -9.37 -9.92
CA VAL A 55 -7.45 -9.67 -11.35
C VAL A 55 -6.03 -10.12 -11.66
N LEU A 56 -5.90 -11.35 -12.16
CA LEU A 56 -4.61 -11.97 -12.48
C LEU A 56 -4.43 -12.05 -13.99
N GLY A 57 -3.27 -11.61 -14.49
CA GLY A 57 -2.83 -11.73 -15.87
C GLY A 57 -3.21 -10.57 -16.80
N ALA A 58 -4.04 -9.63 -16.35
CA ALA A 58 -4.36 -8.42 -17.11
C ALA A 58 -3.28 -7.35 -16.95
N GLY A 59 -3.09 -6.53 -17.99
CA GLY A 59 -2.24 -5.34 -17.95
C GLY A 59 -2.98 -4.13 -17.36
N ARG A 60 -2.23 -3.21 -16.74
CA ARG A 60 -2.78 -2.00 -16.08
C ARG A 60 -3.66 -1.18 -17.02
N GLU A 61 -3.17 -0.84 -18.21
CA GLU A 61 -3.88 0.03 -19.15
C GLU A 61 -5.21 -0.57 -19.63
N ALA A 62 -5.18 -1.84 -20.07
CA ALA A 62 -6.38 -2.53 -20.53
C ALA A 62 -7.44 -2.65 -19.42
N LEU A 63 -7.02 -2.96 -18.19
CA LEU A 63 -7.92 -3.06 -17.05
C LEU A 63 -8.48 -1.69 -16.63
N GLN A 64 -7.66 -0.62 -16.73
CA GLN A 64 -8.10 0.75 -16.46
C GLN A 64 -9.15 1.21 -17.46
N THR A 65 -8.96 0.95 -18.77
CA THR A 65 -9.96 1.24 -19.80
C THR A 65 -11.28 0.54 -19.51
N LEU A 66 -11.23 -0.75 -19.17
CA LEU A 66 -12.43 -1.51 -18.81
C LEU A 66 -13.14 -0.94 -17.57
N CYS A 67 -12.40 -0.51 -16.55
CA CYS A 67 -12.97 0.14 -15.37
C CYS A 67 -13.71 1.45 -15.73
N ILE A 68 -13.13 2.26 -16.62
CA ILE A 68 -13.72 3.51 -17.10
C ILE A 68 -15.04 3.23 -17.84
N GLU A 69 -15.04 2.26 -18.76
CA GLU A 69 -16.24 1.88 -19.51
C GLU A 69 -17.38 1.41 -18.61
N ILE A 70 -17.09 0.55 -17.63
CA ILE A 70 -18.09 0.04 -16.68
C ILE A 70 -18.62 1.16 -15.79
N SER A 71 -17.71 2.01 -15.30
CA SER A 71 -18.07 3.15 -14.45
C SER A 71 -18.94 4.18 -15.19
N ALA A 72 -18.70 4.40 -16.48
CA ALA A 72 -19.54 5.26 -17.32
C ALA A 72 -20.99 4.75 -17.43
N GLY A 73 -21.22 3.45 -17.23
CA GLY A 73 -22.54 2.83 -17.15
C GLY A 73 -23.23 2.97 -15.78
N GLY A 74 -22.66 3.72 -14.84
CA GLY A 74 -23.24 3.97 -13.51
C GLY A 74 -22.83 2.97 -12.43
N ASN A 75 -21.91 2.05 -12.73
CA ASN A 75 -21.41 1.05 -11.78
C ASN A 75 -19.94 1.34 -11.44
N PRO A 76 -19.65 2.22 -10.46
CA PRO A 76 -18.27 2.64 -10.19
C PRO A 76 -17.38 1.45 -9.85
N VAL A 77 -16.24 1.35 -10.52
CA VAL A 77 -15.17 0.37 -10.28
C VAL A 77 -13.84 0.97 -10.75
N GLU A 78 -12.81 0.84 -9.92
CA GLU A 78 -11.51 1.49 -10.09
C GLU A 78 -10.38 0.51 -9.76
N LEU A 79 -9.15 0.81 -10.22
CA LEU A 79 -7.96 0.08 -9.78
C LEU A 79 -7.64 0.44 -8.32
N ALA A 80 -7.50 -0.56 -7.48
CA ALA A 80 -7.28 -0.40 -6.03
C ALA A 80 -5.85 -0.69 -5.61
N ASN A 81 -5.28 -1.82 -6.02
CA ASN A 81 -3.90 -2.18 -5.69
C ASN A 81 -3.16 -2.66 -6.94
N LEU A 82 -2.12 -1.94 -7.33
CA LEU A 82 -1.22 -2.33 -8.40
C LEU A 82 -0.03 -3.02 -7.76
N ASN A 83 -0.17 -4.33 -7.52
CA ASN A 83 0.73 -5.07 -6.64
C ASN A 83 2.00 -5.54 -7.34
N CYS A 84 1.90 -6.05 -8.55
CA CYS A 84 3.04 -6.48 -9.35
C CYS A 84 2.55 -6.77 -10.78
N PRO A 85 3.47 -6.99 -11.75
CA PRO A 85 3.09 -7.35 -13.10
C PRO A 85 2.09 -8.51 -13.13
N GLY A 86 0.91 -8.25 -13.70
CA GLY A 86 -0.17 -9.22 -13.83
C GLY A 86 -0.91 -9.57 -12.54
N GLN A 87 -0.83 -8.77 -11.48
CA GLN A 87 -1.70 -8.89 -10.29
C GLN A 87 -2.19 -7.50 -9.85
N ILE A 88 -3.43 -7.20 -10.20
CA ILE A 88 -4.08 -5.91 -9.89
C ILE A 88 -5.38 -6.18 -9.14
N VAL A 89 -5.64 -5.46 -8.06
CA VAL A 89 -6.93 -5.50 -7.36
C VAL A 89 -7.80 -4.36 -7.89
N VAL A 90 -9.07 -4.64 -8.12
CA VAL A 90 -10.10 -3.64 -8.43
C VAL A 90 -11.05 -3.50 -7.25
N SER A 91 -11.67 -2.33 -7.13
CA SER A 91 -12.55 -1.97 -6.03
C SER A 91 -13.64 -1.01 -6.49
N GLY A 92 -14.83 -1.12 -5.90
CA GLY A 92 -15.94 -0.22 -6.19
C GLY A 92 -17.27 -0.81 -5.77
N SER A 93 -18.33 -0.43 -6.46
CA SER A 93 -19.66 -1.02 -6.24
C SER A 93 -19.65 -2.53 -6.49
N ALA A 94 -20.47 -3.27 -5.75
CA ALA A 94 -20.62 -4.71 -5.95
C ALA A 94 -21.01 -5.04 -7.40
N ALA A 95 -21.91 -4.24 -7.99
CA ALA A 95 -22.31 -4.36 -9.38
C ALA A 95 -21.16 -4.05 -10.36
N GLY A 96 -20.33 -3.03 -10.09
CA GLY A 96 -19.19 -2.66 -10.92
C GLY A 96 -18.11 -3.75 -10.92
N VAL A 97 -17.79 -4.31 -9.75
CA VAL A 97 -16.83 -5.42 -9.63
C VAL A 97 -17.36 -6.69 -10.30
N ALA A 98 -18.66 -6.99 -10.17
CA ALA A 98 -19.27 -8.12 -10.86
C ALA A 98 -19.25 -7.94 -12.40
N ALA A 99 -19.62 -6.76 -12.90
CA ALA A 99 -19.54 -6.45 -14.33
C ALA A 99 -18.11 -6.55 -14.87
N LEU A 100 -17.12 -6.12 -14.07
CA LEU A 100 -15.72 -6.27 -14.42
C LEU A 100 -15.31 -7.73 -14.47
N ALA A 101 -15.74 -8.56 -13.51
CA ALA A 101 -15.42 -9.99 -13.49
C ALA A 101 -15.90 -10.72 -14.76
N GLU A 102 -17.10 -10.40 -15.25
CA GLU A 102 -17.65 -10.97 -16.49
C GLU A 102 -16.85 -10.56 -17.73
N ARG A 103 -16.38 -9.30 -17.77
CA ARG A 103 -15.68 -8.72 -18.92
C ARG A 103 -14.15 -8.80 -18.82
N ALA A 104 -13.60 -9.28 -17.71
CA ALA A 104 -12.16 -9.18 -17.43
C ALA A 104 -11.27 -9.85 -18.49
N LYS A 105 -11.78 -10.89 -19.18
CA LYS A 105 -11.07 -11.55 -20.30
C LYS A 105 -10.83 -10.61 -21.48
N GLU A 106 -11.69 -9.61 -21.70
CA GLU A 106 -11.50 -8.57 -22.72
C GLU A 106 -10.22 -7.77 -22.46
N ALA A 107 -9.89 -7.56 -21.18
CA ALA A 107 -8.67 -6.89 -20.72
C ALA A 107 -7.47 -7.85 -20.55
N GLY A 108 -7.58 -9.10 -20.99
CA GLY A 108 -6.51 -10.11 -20.90
C GLY A 108 -6.41 -10.81 -19.54
N ALA A 109 -7.40 -10.69 -18.66
CA ALA A 109 -7.38 -11.40 -17.38
C ALA A 109 -7.46 -12.92 -17.58
N LYS A 110 -6.59 -13.65 -16.87
CA LYS A 110 -6.62 -15.12 -16.77
C LYS A 110 -7.59 -15.59 -15.70
N ARG A 111 -7.65 -14.86 -14.58
CA ARG A 111 -8.51 -15.17 -13.43
C ARG A 111 -8.96 -13.90 -12.74
N VAL A 112 -10.17 -13.93 -12.20
CA VAL A 112 -10.69 -12.92 -11.29
C VAL A 112 -11.10 -13.64 -10.01
N ILE A 113 -10.63 -13.16 -8.86
CA ILE A 113 -10.85 -13.78 -7.56
C ILE A 113 -11.51 -12.74 -6.64
N PRO A 114 -12.77 -12.93 -6.22
CA PRO A 114 -13.41 -12.09 -5.22
C PRO A 114 -12.61 -12.08 -3.92
N LEU A 115 -12.53 -10.93 -3.25
CA LEU A 115 -11.87 -10.81 -1.95
C LEU A 115 -12.89 -10.74 -0.82
N GLU A 116 -12.62 -11.45 0.27
CA GLU A 116 -13.40 -11.37 1.51
C GLU A 116 -13.01 -10.11 2.27
N VAL A 117 -13.69 -9.00 1.98
CA VAL A 117 -13.46 -7.68 2.59
C VAL A 117 -14.78 -7.03 2.95
N SER A 118 -14.78 -6.14 3.95
CA SER A 118 -16.01 -5.46 4.40
C SER A 118 -16.43 -4.26 3.55
N GLY A 119 -15.58 -3.78 2.64
CA GLY A 119 -15.92 -2.62 1.82
C GLY A 119 -15.00 -2.41 0.61
N PRO A 120 -15.29 -1.39 -0.21
CA PRO A 120 -14.58 -1.11 -1.45
C PRO A 120 -13.39 -0.17 -1.21
N PHE A 121 -12.36 -0.70 -0.55
CA PHE A 121 -11.17 0.08 -0.19
C PHE A 121 -10.38 0.59 -1.40
N HIS A 122 -9.71 1.74 -1.26
CA HIS A 122 -8.92 2.36 -2.33
C HIS A 122 -9.73 2.67 -3.61
N SER A 123 -10.98 3.09 -3.43
CA SER A 123 -11.85 3.60 -4.49
C SER A 123 -12.44 4.94 -4.09
N SER A 124 -12.96 5.68 -5.07
CA SER A 124 -13.67 6.94 -4.84
C SER A 124 -14.86 6.83 -3.86
N LEU A 125 -15.41 5.64 -3.64
CA LEU A 125 -16.45 5.37 -2.64
C LEU A 125 -15.95 5.57 -1.19
N MET A 126 -14.64 5.59 -0.96
CA MET A 126 -14.03 5.83 0.35
C MET A 126 -13.80 7.32 0.67
N LYS A 127 -14.18 8.26 -0.20
CA LYS A 127 -14.06 9.70 0.07
C LYS A 127 -14.68 10.15 1.41
N PRO A 128 -15.86 9.64 1.85
CA PRO A 128 -16.39 9.98 3.18
C PRO A 128 -15.47 9.55 4.33
N ALA A 129 -14.80 8.39 4.23
CA ALA A 129 -13.82 7.96 5.23
C ALA A 129 -12.56 8.82 5.23
N SER A 130 -12.12 9.23 4.05
CA SER A 130 -10.96 10.11 3.87
C SER A 130 -11.17 11.47 4.54
N ALA A 131 -12.34 12.09 4.36
CA ALA A 131 -12.68 13.36 5.01
C ALA A 131 -12.63 13.26 6.55
N LYS A 132 -13.22 12.19 7.12
CA LYS A 132 -13.16 11.94 8.58
C LYS A 132 -11.73 11.69 9.08
N LEU A 133 -10.91 11.01 8.27
CA LEU A 133 -9.50 10.78 8.62
C LEU A 133 -8.70 12.08 8.61
N ALA A 134 -9.00 13.00 7.69
CA ALA A 134 -8.37 14.32 7.65
C ALA A 134 -8.55 15.08 8.96
N GLU A 135 -9.78 15.12 9.50
CA GLU A 135 -10.08 15.74 10.80
C GLU A 135 -9.26 15.13 11.95
N VAL A 136 -9.09 13.79 11.97
CA VAL A 136 -8.26 13.11 12.97
C VAL A 136 -6.80 13.54 12.85
N LEU A 137 -6.27 13.55 11.63
CA LEU A 137 -4.87 13.87 11.38
C LEU A 137 -4.56 15.35 11.63
N GLU A 138 -5.51 16.26 11.37
CA GLU A 138 -5.39 17.69 11.63
C GLU A 138 -4.94 18.00 13.05
N GLY A 139 -5.50 17.29 14.04
CA GLY A 139 -5.21 17.46 15.46
C GLY A 139 -3.89 16.86 15.95
N LEU A 140 -3.12 16.16 15.09
CA LEU A 140 -1.90 15.45 15.51
C LEU A 140 -0.65 16.29 15.27
N ALA A 141 0.29 16.22 16.21
CA ALA A 141 1.64 16.72 16.01
C ALA A 141 2.40 15.73 15.11
N MET A 142 2.88 16.23 13.97
CA MET A 142 3.74 15.47 13.07
C MET A 142 5.04 16.24 12.85
N GLN A 143 6.11 15.49 12.60
CA GLN A 143 7.45 16.00 12.37
C GLN A 143 8.01 15.39 11.09
N ASP A 144 9.11 15.95 10.59
CA ASP A 144 9.76 15.46 9.38
C ASP A 144 10.17 14.00 9.55
N ALA A 145 9.95 13.20 8.52
CA ALA A 145 10.45 11.84 8.47
C ALA A 145 11.97 11.87 8.24
N SER A 146 12.74 11.38 9.21
CA SER A 146 14.20 11.28 9.10
C SER A 146 14.68 10.28 8.05
N VAL A 147 13.78 9.40 7.58
CA VAL A 147 13.98 8.53 6.41
C VAL A 147 12.80 8.79 5.47
N PRO A 148 13.03 9.04 4.16
CA PRO A 148 11.95 9.28 3.23
C PRO A 148 10.95 8.12 3.18
N VAL A 149 9.66 8.44 3.20
CA VAL A 149 8.57 7.48 3.06
C VAL A 149 8.11 7.50 1.61
N VAL A 150 8.20 6.36 0.91
CA VAL A 150 7.61 6.25 -0.43
C VAL A 150 6.10 6.10 -0.30
N ALA A 151 5.35 7.10 -0.76
CA ALA A 151 3.91 7.15 -0.58
C ALA A 151 3.18 6.34 -1.65
N ASN A 152 2.15 5.62 -1.23
CA ASN A 152 1.40 4.70 -2.10
C ASN A 152 0.58 5.42 -3.20
N VAL A 153 0.27 6.69 -3.02
CA VAL A 153 -0.58 7.46 -3.96
C VAL A 153 0.18 7.95 -5.20
N ASN A 154 1.50 8.16 -5.08
CA ASN A 154 2.32 8.75 -6.13
C ASN A 154 3.64 7.99 -6.39
N ALA A 155 3.92 6.94 -5.60
CA ALA A 155 5.18 6.18 -5.65
C ALA A 155 6.43 7.05 -5.52
N GLY A 156 6.34 8.15 -4.76
CA GLY A 156 7.41 9.13 -4.57
C GLY A 156 7.80 9.31 -3.10
N PRO A 157 9.04 9.77 -2.83
CA PRO A 157 9.53 9.98 -1.47
C PRO A 157 8.91 11.24 -0.84
N LEU A 158 8.48 11.12 0.41
CA LEU A 158 8.00 12.22 1.24
C LEU A 158 8.77 12.29 2.55
N THR A 159 9.10 13.51 2.99
CA THR A 159 9.72 13.80 4.28
C THR A 159 8.89 14.78 5.10
N GLU A 160 8.29 15.76 4.45
CA GLU A 160 7.54 16.83 5.11
C GLU A 160 6.23 16.32 5.74
N PRO A 161 5.92 16.70 6.99
CA PRO A 161 4.75 16.21 7.72
C PRO A 161 3.43 16.58 7.03
N GLY A 162 3.36 17.77 6.42
CA GLY A 162 2.19 18.22 5.65
C GLY A 162 1.92 17.32 4.44
N ALA A 163 2.96 17.03 3.66
CA ALA A 163 2.84 16.16 2.49
C ALA A 163 2.51 14.71 2.88
N ILE A 164 3.10 14.20 3.97
CA ILE A 164 2.76 12.86 4.49
C ILE A 164 1.30 12.81 4.94
N ARG A 165 0.81 13.86 5.60
CA ARG A 165 -0.59 13.96 6.03
C ARG A 165 -1.56 13.93 4.84
N GLU A 166 -1.31 14.76 3.83
CA GLU A 166 -2.10 14.80 2.59
C GLU A 166 -2.13 13.42 1.92
N ALA A 167 -0.97 12.76 1.80
CA ALA A 167 -0.87 11.43 1.21
C ALA A 167 -1.64 10.36 2.00
N LEU A 168 -1.65 10.42 3.34
CA LEU A 168 -2.41 9.49 4.19
C LEU A 168 -3.92 9.64 4.01
N VAL A 169 -4.40 10.88 3.86
CA VAL A 169 -5.82 11.18 3.60
C VAL A 169 -6.22 10.69 2.22
N GLU A 170 -5.46 11.05 1.18
CA GLU A 170 -5.73 10.68 -0.20
C GLU A 170 -5.70 9.16 -0.40
N GLN A 171 -4.75 8.47 0.25
CA GLN A 171 -4.57 7.03 0.15
C GLN A 171 -5.85 6.22 0.45
N VAL A 172 -6.74 6.74 1.31
CA VAL A 172 -7.98 6.06 1.67
C VAL A 172 -8.87 5.78 0.46
N HIS A 173 -8.88 6.69 -0.52
CA HIS A 173 -9.75 6.62 -1.70
C HIS A 173 -8.97 6.54 -3.03
N SER A 174 -7.65 6.38 -2.99
CA SER A 174 -6.79 6.31 -4.17
C SER A 174 -6.08 4.96 -4.27
N SER A 175 -5.67 4.60 -5.49
CA SER A 175 -4.95 3.36 -5.75
C SER A 175 -3.65 3.27 -4.94
N VAL A 176 -3.28 2.05 -4.56
CA VAL A 176 -1.98 1.70 -4.01
C VAL A 176 -1.03 1.35 -5.15
N LEU A 177 -0.12 2.25 -5.48
CA LEU A 177 0.91 2.11 -6.52
C LEU A 177 2.13 1.32 -6.01
N TRP A 178 1.91 0.09 -5.55
CA TRP A 178 2.98 -0.71 -4.93
C TRP A 178 4.06 -1.13 -5.93
N GLU A 179 3.66 -1.58 -7.12
CA GLU A 179 4.59 -1.93 -8.20
C GLU A 179 5.48 -0.73 -8.56
N ASP A 180 4.88 0.44 -8.77
CA ASP A 180 5.60 1.68 -9.07
C ASP A 180 6.52 2.09 -7.90
N SER A 181 6.09 1.89 -6.64
CA SER A 181 6.88 2.22 -5.45
C SER A 181 8.14 1.36 -5.35
N VAL A 182 8.01 0.05 -5.61
CA VAL A 182 9.17 -0.86 -5.63
C VAL A 182 10.07 -0.53 -6.83
N ALA A 183 9.51 -0.28 -8.01
CA ALA A 183 10.28 0.13 -9.19
C ALA A 183 11.08 1.42 -8.94
N TRP A 184 10.48 2.41 -8.26
CA TRP A 184 11.17 3.63 -7.86
C TRP A 184 12.34 3.34 -6.93
N LEU A 185 12.14 2.50 -5.90
CA LEU A 185 13.20 2.09 -4.96
C LEU A 185 14.36 1.37 -5.69
N LEU A 186 14.05 0.45 -6.61
CA LEU A 186 15.06 -0.22 -7.43
C LEU A 186 15.88 0.79 -8.26
N ALA A 187 15.20 1.78 -8.86
CA ALA A 187 15.86 2.87 -9.60
C ALA A 187 16.76 3.74 -8.71
N GLN A 188 16.52 3.80 -7.39
CA GLN A 188 17.41 4.45 -6.42
C GLN A 188 18.57 3.56 -5.97
N GLY A 189 18.73 2.36 -6.53
CA GLY A 189 19.80 1.43 -6.15
C GLY A 189 19.51 0.62 -4.89
N VAL A 190 18.25 0.50 -4.48
CA VAL A 190 17.84 -0.45 -3.44
C VAL A 190 17.96 -1.86 -3.99
N ASP A 191 18.70 -2.72 -3.31
CA ASP A 191 18.82 -4.14 -3.63
C ASP A 191 18.36 -5.07 -2.50
N THR A 192 18.03 -4.49 -1.34
CA THR A 192 17.70 -5.24 -0.12
C THR A 192 16.48 -4.64 0.56
N PHE A 193 15.50 -5.52 0.76
CA PHE A 193 14.17 -5.19 1.25
C PHE A 193 13.88 -5.95 2.55
N ILE A 194 13.41 -5.24 3.59
CA ILE A 194 13.04 -5.86 4.87
C ILE A 194 11.53 -5.68 5.09
N GLU A 195 10.82 -6.80 5.12
CA GLU A 195 9.38 -6.88 5.41
C GLU A 195 9.18 -7.12 6.91
N PHE A 196 8.65 -6.13 7.61
CA PHE A 196 8.22 -6.28 9.00
C PHE A 196 6.72 -6.54 9.07
N GLY A 197 6.34 -7.58 9.81
CA GLY A 197 4.94 -7.93 10.06
C GLY A 197 4.66 -9.42 9.90
N SER A 198 3.39 -9.80 10.05
CA SER A 198 2.98 -11.20 9.90
C SER A 198 3.02 -11.65 8.44
N GLY A 199 3.58 -12.83 8.19
CA GLY A 199 3.58 -13.46 6.86
C GLY A 199 4.78 -13.06 6.00
N SER A 200 4.60 -13.17 4.67
CA SER A 200 5.64 -12.92 3.66
C SER A 200 5.04 -12.46 2.31
N VAL A 201 3.89 -11.80 2.35
CA VAL A 201 3.14 -11.42 1.15
C VAL A 201 3.94 -10.41 0.33
N LEU A 202 4.51 -9.39 0.97
CA LEU A 202 5.26 -8.36 0.26
C LEU A 202 6.53 -8.95 -0.35
N ALA A 203 7.21 -9.87 0.37
CA ALA A 203 8.35 -10.58 -0.20
C ALA A 203 8.01 -11.32 -1.50
N GLY A 204 6.84 -11.99 -1.54
CA GLY A 204 6.32 -12.61 -2.75
C GLY A 204 6.08 -11.61 -3.89
N LEU A 205 5.48 -10.46 -3.60
CA LEU A 205 5.21 -9.41 -4.60
C LEU A 205 6.49 -8.79 -5.14
N ILE A 206 7.44 -8.44 -4.27
CA ILE A 206 8.74 -7.87 -4.67
C ILE A 206 9.49 -8.85 -5.57
N LYS A 207 9.52 -10.14 -5.24
CA LYS A 207 10.15 -11.17 -6.07
C LYS A 207 9.49 -11.36 -7.43
N LYS A 208 8.21 -10.98 -7.60
CA LYS A 208 7.56 -10.96 -8.92
C LYS A 208 7.94 -9.72 -9.73
N ILE A 209 8.31 -8.62 -9.08
CA ILE A 209 8.79 -7.38 -9.71
C ILE A 209 10.25 -7.56 -10.13
N ASP A 210 11.11 -7.96 -9.19
CA ASP A 210 12.53 -8.24 -9.45
C ASP A 210 13.00 -9.44 -8.62
N ARG A 211 13.54 -10.47 -9.30
CA ARG A 211 14.01 -11.71 -8.66
C ARG A 211 15.41 -11.59 -8.07
N SER A 212 16.20 -10.61 -8.53
CA SER A 212 17.61 -10.42 -8.18
C SER A 212 17.82 -9.81 -6.80
N VAL A 213 16.85 -9.06 -6.28
CA VAL A 213 16.96 -8.37 -4.99
C VAL A 213 16.87 -9.32 -3.81
N THR A 214 17.49 -8.95 -2.70
CA THR A 214 17.37 -9.67 -1.42
C THR A 214 16.10 -9.22 -0.71
N VAL A 215 15.31 -10.17 -0.20
CA VAL A 215 14.14 -9.86 0.64
C VAL A 215 14.19 -10.68 1.91
N ILE A 216 14.03 -10.00 3.04
CA ILE A 216 14.11 -10.57 4.40
C ILE A 216 12.79 -10.30 5.09
N SER A 217 12.08 -11.35 5.52
CA SER A 217 10.84 -11.21 6.30
C SER A 217 11.14 -11.38 7.78
N ILE A 218 10.84 -10.35 8.57
CA ILE A 218 10.95 -10.33 10.03
C ILE A 218 9.53 -10.40 10.61
N ASN A 219 9.11 -11.61 10.93
CA ASN A 219 7.74 -11.93 11.36
C ASN A 219 7.65 -12.52 12.78
N SER A 220 8.79 -12.71 13.45
CA SER A 220 8.89 -13.18 14.84
C SER A 220 10.14 -12.60 15.51
N LEU A 221 10.23 -12.74 16.83
CA LEU A 221 11.43 -12.35 17.57
C LEU A 221 12.63 -13.22 17.19
N GLU A 222 12.41 -14.51 16.94
CA GLU A 222 13.46 -15.43 16.50
C GLU A 222 14.02 -15.03 15.12
N ALA A 223 13.15 -14.59 14.20
CA ALA A 223 13.58 -14.07 12.90
C ALA A 223 14.40 -12.78 13.05
N LEU A 224 14.01 -11.91 13.98
CA LEU A 224 14.75 -10.68 14.30
C LEU A 224 16.14 -10.99 14.89
N ASP A 225 16.20 -11.89 15.86
CA ASP A 225 17.46 -12.28 16.52
C ASP A 225 18.43 -12.89 15.51
N LYS A 226 17.94 -13.76 14.63
CA LYS A 226 18.73 -14.35 13.55
C LYS A 226 19.30 -13.28 12.62
N TYR A 227 18.48 -12.31 12.21
CA TYR A 227 18.93 -11.21 11.35
C TYR A 227 20.03 -10.36 12.01
N GLY A 228 19.88 -10.08 13.31
CA GLY A 228 20.86 -9.32 14.10
C GLY A 228 22.20 -10.05 14.29
N GLN A 229 22.21 -11.38 14.31
CA GLN A 229 23.43 -12.19 14.40
C GLN A 229 24.15 -12.33 13.05
N GLU A 230 23.41 -12.39 11.94
CA GLU A 230 23.95 -12.58 10.59
C GLU A 230 24.42 -11.27 9.92
N THR A 231 24.07 -10.11 10.50
CA THR A 231 24.45 -8.79 9.99
C THR A 231 25.43 -8.11 10.96
N PRO A 232 26.76 -8.19 10.74
CA PRO A 232 27.70 -7.43 11.57
C PRO A 232 27.46 -5.92 11.42
N ALA A 233 27.64 -5.22 12.55
CA ALA A 233 27.39 -3.78 12.73
C ALA A 233 28.14 -2.88 11.73
#